data_AF-A0A954GNE3-F1
#
_entry.id   AF-A0A954GNE3-F1
#
_cell.length_a   1.000
_cell.length_b   1.000
_cell.length_c   1.000
_cell.angle_alpha   90.00
_cell.angle_beta   90.00
_cell.angle_gamma   90.00
#
_symmetry.space_group_name_H-M   'P 1'
#
loop_
_entity.id
_entity.type
_entity.pdbx_description
1 polymer ?
#
loop_
_entity_poly.entity_id
_entity_poly.type
_entity_poly.pdbx_seq_one_letter_code
_entity_poly.pdbx_strand_id
1 'polypeptide(L)'
;MSSPNEQPCPDCGEMVRINSVRCWNCGAFMNREVEAKYLELQAQPDRVIFSEIPEGDLHTVSESQSLGSEDDGDDDFELAAPAPKQTATAADSQVAEPATSDDSSAGSDAAPKPREPERSHSEETGGDVLLDIARQEEAESRKRRKGRRIAGTRTVGGGFVMFCPYGCKIEVKEEHRGKTGRCPKCRAPFIVPIDPPMFKEEKVADGTPSETAAAGAYEIWQNDLHMHVVSLEKLKLKADSLLKDFVEVDLAYGTDKLLVLELAKVSGGFFGGGDKKKLETRDASQQHLRGGKPSEELKVLQNLAYTKDQLEELKVVQPAASRTESVFHGIPVFGEGRIAVQLPFSEATKDPQYISMGLTQFWALSKALKDAYGIEGLGEDCGIPMAHVYSDQKCHFTNETFKSLENVALYKADPTVELEVVGYQCGSCQLTVSEAGRDREKLGGKTPKGIAKAKCPKCQQKMGENLLYVVKEAPKAEEPAPAT
;
A
#
# COMPACT_ATOMS: atom_id res chain seq x y z
N MET A 1 -43.92 -25.05 -28.49
CA MET A 1 -43.81 -26.42 -27.95
C MET A 1 -43.03 -26.32 -26.65
N SER A 2 -43.74 -26.25 -25.52
CA SER A 2 -43.10 -26.09 -24.20
C SER A 2 -42.56 -27.44 -23.76
N SER A 3 -41.24 -27.52 -23.58
CA SER A 3 -40.60 -28.71 -23.02
C SER A 3 -41.21 -29.00 -21.64
N PRO A 4 -41.56 -30.26 -21.29
CA PRO A 4 -42.27 -30.60 -20.05
C PRO A 4 -41.47 -30.33 -18.76
N ASN A 5 -40.26 -29.81 -18.88
CA ASN A 5 -39.32 -29.56 -17.79
C ASN A 5 -38.98 -28.07 -17.60
N GLU A 6 -39.75 -27.14 -18.17
CA GLU A 6 -39.49 -25.70 -18.08
C GLU A 6 -40.74 -24.93 -17.63
N GLN A 7 -40.55 -23.96 -16.72
CA GLN A 7 -41.58 -23.07 -16.19
C GLN A 7 -41.14 -21.60 -16.35
N PRO A 8 -42.07 -20.67 -16.61
CA PRO A 8 -41.72 -19.26 -16.77
C PRO A 8 -41.30 -18.64 -15.43
N CYS A 9 -40.28 -17.79 -15.46
CA CYS A 9 -39.87 -16.98 -14.32
C CYS A 9 -40.98 -15.99 -13.94
N PRO A 10 -41.30 -15.82 -12.64
CA PRO A 10 -42.36 -14.91 -12.19
C PRO A 10 -42.07 -13.43 -12.50
N ASP A 11 -40.80 -13.03 -12.62
CA ASP A 11 -40.43 -11.62 -12.80
C ASP A 11 -40.14 -11.25 -14.26
N CYS A 12 -39.39 -12.09 -14.99
CA CYS A 12 -38.98 -11.78 -16.36
C CYS A 12 -39.66 -12.66 -17.44
N GLY A 13 -40.44 -13.66 -17.06
CA GLY A 13 -41.15 -14.55 -17.99
C GLY A 13 -40.28 -15.55 -18.75
N GLU A 14 -38.97 -15.57 -18.53
CA GLU A 14 -38.03 -16.49 -19.19
C GLU A 14 -38.30 -17.94 -18.79
N MET A 15 -38.18 -18.90 -19.72
CA MET A 15 -38.41 -20.32 -19.45
C MET A 15 -37.21 -20.92 -18.71
N VAL A 16 -37.40 -21.30 -17.45
CA VAL A 16 -36.36 -21.85 -16.56
C VAL A 16 -36.69 -23.29 -16.22
N ARG A 17 -35.67 -24.14 -16.08
CA ARG A 17 -35.85 -25.55 -15.70
C ARG A 17 -36.61 -25.69 -14.38
N ILE A 18 -37.56 -26.62 -14.34
CA ILE A 18 -38.25 -27.04 -13.13
C ILE A 18 -37.17 -27.57 -12.16
N ASN A 19 -37.15 -27.04 -10.93
CA ASN A 19 -36.12 -27.19 -9.86
C ASN A 19 -34.97 -26.17 -9.84
N SER A 20 -34.92 -25.16 -10.72
CA SER A 20 -33.98 -24.05 -10.53
C SER A 20 -34.47 -23.15 -9.38
N VAL A 21 -33.60 -22.85 -8.41
CA VAL A 21 -33.93 -21.95 -7.28
C VAL A 21 -33.98 -20.49 -7.73
N ARG A 22 -33.15 -20.12 -8.71
CA ARG A 22 -33.09 -18.77 -9.29
C ARG A 22 -33.24 -18.82 -10.81
N CYS A 23 -33.78 -17.76 -11.38
CA CYS A 23 -33.81 -17.55 -12.82
C CYS A 23 -32.38 -17.29 -13.32
N TRP A 24 -31.97 -17.98 -14.37
CA TRP A 24 -30.63 -17.82 -14.94
C TRP A 24 -30.44 -16.44 -15.60
N ASN A 25 -31.52 -15.81 -16.06
CA ASN A 25 -31.47 -14.54 -16.78
C ASN A 25 -31.52 -13.34 -15.82
N CYS A 26 -32.53 -13.25 -14.95
CA CYS A 26 -32.70 -12.11 -14.05
C CYS A 26 -32.25 -12.35 -12.59
N GLY A 27 -31.87 -13.57 -12.22
CA GLY A 27 -31.43 -13.90 -10.85
C GLY A 27 -32.54 -13.95 -9.79
N ALA A 28 -33.78 -13.63 -10.15
CA ALA A 28 -34.96 -13.69 -9.28
C ALA A 28 -35.21 -15.11 -8.78
N PHE A 29 -35.74 -15.26 -7.57
CA PHE A 29 -36.10 -16.55 -7.03
C PHE A 29 -37.32 -17.13 -7.76
N MET A 30 -37.25 -18.40 -8.16
CA MET A 30 -38.37 -19.07 -8.82
C MET A 30 -39.50 -19.42 -7.84
N ASN A 31 -39.20 -19.44 -6.54
CA ASN A 31 -40.17 -19.66 -5.47
C ASN A 31 -40.01 -18.58 -4.39
N ARG A 32 -41.07 -17.81 -4.15
CA ARG A 32 -41.10 -16.69 -3.19
C ARG A 32 -40.96 -17.13 -1.74
N GLU A 33 -41.31 -18.38 -1.40
CA GLU A 33 -41.10 -18.89 -0.04
C GLU A 33 -39.61 -19.10 0.26
N VAL A 34 -38.82 -19.47 -0.75
CA VAL A 34 -37.37 -19.64 -0.61
C VAL A 34 -36.67 -18.29 -0.51
N GLU A 35 -37.15 -17.30 -1.25
CA GLU A 35 -36.70 -15.90 -1.13
C GLU A 35 -36.92 -15.36 0.28
N ALA A 36 -38.11 -15.55 0.85
CA ALA A 36 -38.43 -15.09 2.20
C ALA A 36 -37.52 -15.73 3.27
N LYS A 37 -37.29 -17.05 3.19
CA LYS A 37 -36.35 -17.74 4.10
C LYS A 37 -34.91 -17.27 3.93
N TYR A 38 -34.48 -16.99 2.70
CA TYR A 38 -33.14 -16.48 2.42
C TYR A 38 -32.93 -15.09 3.03
N LEU A 39 -33.94 -14.22 2.96
CA LEU A 39 -33.90 -12.91 3.61
C LEU A 39 -33.90 -13.02 5.14
N GLU A 40 -34.62 -13.97 5.71
CA GLU A 40 -34.63 -14.24 7.15
C GLU A 40 -33.25 -14.76 7.65
N LEU A 41 -32.61 -15.65 6.89
CA LEU A 41 -31.24 -16.13 7.15
C LEU A 41 -30.18 -15.02 7.03
N GLN A 42 -30.35 -14.06 6.12
CA GLN A 42 -29.47 -12.88 6.06
C GLN A 42 -29.69 -11.93 7.24
N ALA A 43 -30.92 -11.85 7.77
CA ALA A 43 -31.24 -11.00 8.91
C ALA A 43 -30.79 -11.61 10.26
N GLN A 44 -30.63 -12.94 10.33
CA GLN A 44 -30.11 -13.65 11.50
C GLN A 44 -28.93 -14.55 11.11
N PRO A 45 -27.71 -14.01 10.94
CA PRO A 45 -26.54 -14.84 10.75
C PRO A 45 -26.37 -15.74 12.00
N ASP A 46 -26.24 -17.05 11.77
CA ASP A 46 -26.04 -18.02 12.84
C ASP A 46 -24.85 -17.59 13.71
N ARG A 47 -25.09 -17.51 15.03
CA ARG A 47 -24.04 -17.20 15.99
C ARG A 47 -22.99 -18.29 15.87
N VAL A 48 -21.77 -17.91 15.52
CA VAL A 48 -20.62 -18.80 15.51
C VAL A 48 -20.38 -19.25 16.95
N ILE A 49 -20.84 -20.46 17.27
CA ILE A 49 -20.50 -21.11 18.54
C ILE A 49 -19.08 -21.60 18.37
N PHE A 50 -18.12 -20.86 18.93
CA PHE A 50 -16.79 -21.40 19.17
C PHE A 50 -16.94 -22.45 20.27
N SER A 51 -17.00 -23.73 19.89
CA SER A 51 -16.88 -24.82 20.84
C SER A 51 -15.50 -24.73 21.51
N GLU A 52 -15.49 -24.43 22.80
CA GLU A 52 -14.30 -24.52 23.65
C GLU A 52 -13.75 -25.95 23.54
N ILE A 53 -12.51 -26.07 23.08
CA ILE A 53 -11.78 -27.33 23.05
C ILE A 53 -11.53 -27.71 24.52
N PRO A 54 -11.98 -28.88 25.00
CA PRO A 54 -11.75 -29.30 26.38
C PRO A 54 -10.26 -29.28 26.71
N GLU A 55 -9.91 -28.69 27.86
CA GLU A 55 -8.52 -28.47 28.34
C GLU A 55 -7.74 -29.76 28.66
N GLY A 56 -8.14 -30.91 28.12
CA GLY A 56 -7.60 -32.24 28.44
C GLY A 56 -6.56 -32.82 27.46
N ASP A 57 -6.47 -32.31 26.23
CA ASP A 57 -5.63 -32.92 25.17
C ASP A 57 -4.51 -32.01 24.66
N LEU A 58 -3.96 -31.16 25.52
CA LEU A 58 -2.68 -30.50 25.26
C LEU A 58 -1.53 -31.42 25.66
N HIS A 59 -1.20 -32.37 24.79
CA HIS A 59 0.06 -33.10 24.89
C HIS A 59 1.23 -32.14 24.66
N THR A 60 1.83 -31.75 25.78
CA THR A 60 3.13 -31.09 25.86
C THR A 60 4.21 -32.09 25.47
N VAL A 61 4.83 -31.89 24.31
CA VAL A 61 6.08 -32.56 23.95
C VAL A 61 7.25 -31.69 24.38
N SER A 62 7.73 -31.89 25.60
CA SER A 62 9.16 -31.71 25.90
C SER A 62 9.61 -32.63 27.04
N GLU A 63 10.54 -33.52 26.67
CA GLU A 63 11.59 -34.16 27.47
C GLU A 63 11.22 -35.06 28.67
N SER A 64 11.43 -36.38 28.50
CA SER A 64 12.71 -36.98 28.93
C SER A 64 12.70 -38.51 28.75
N GLN A 65 13.58 -39.02 27.89
CA GLN A 65 14.36 -40.24 28.16
C GLN A 65 15.51 -40.35 27.16
N SER A 66 16.73 -40.21 27.70
CA SER A 66 17.98 -40.47 27.02
C SER A 66 18.26 -41.97 26.98
N LEU A 67 18.83 -42.44 25.86
CA LEU A 67 19.97 -43.37 25.74
C LEU A 67 19.88 -44.18 24.43
N GLY A 68 20.92 -44.08 23.60
CA GLY A 68 21.35 -45.19 22.74
C GLY A 68 21.42 -44.95 21.23
N SER A 69 22.66 -45.04 20.74
CA SER A 69 23.10 -45.59 19.44
C SER A 69 22.78 -44.87 18.12
N GLU A 70 23.90 -44.61 17.43
CA GLU A 70 24.10 -44.46 15.99
C GLU A 70 23.32 -45.52 15.18
N ASP A 71 22.65 -45.14 14.08
CA ASP A 71 22.73 -45.73 12.73
C ASP A 71 21.67 -45.12 11.78
N ASP A 72 21.99 -45.17 10.48
CA ASP A 72 21.20 -44.95 9.27
C ASP A 72 19.66 -45.14 9.33
N GLY A 73 18.94 -44.38 8.49
CA GLY A 73 17.59 -44.76 8.08
C GLY A 73 16.73 -43.61 7.55
N ASP A 74 16.59 -43.53 6.23
CA ASP A 74 15.51 -42.83 5.55
C ASP A 74 14.16 -43.38 6.04
N ASP A 75 13.27 -42.53 6.56
CA ASP A 75 11.86 -42.91 6.77
C ASP A 75 10.91 -42.01 5.98
N ASP A 76 10.43 -42.68 4.95
CA ASP A 76 9.49 -42.39 3.90
C ASP A 76 8.10 -41.98 4.44
N PHE A 77 7.52 -40.93 3.85
CA PHE A 77 6.16 -40.51 4.13
C PHE A 77 5.20 -41.37 3.29
N GLU A 78 4.66 -42.44 3.89
CA GLU A 78 3.74 -43.37 3.21
C GLU A 78 2.38 -42.73 2.90
N LEU A 79 2.13 -42.44 1.62
CA LEU A 79 0.81 -42.11 1.08
C LEU A 79 0.06 -43.39 0.68
N ALA A 80 -1.12 -43.59 1.27
CA ALA A 80 -2.00 -44.73 1.01
C ALA A 80 -2.34 -44.88 -0.50
N ALA A 81 -2.16 -46.11 -0.99
CA ALA A 81 -2.23 -46.50 -2.40
C ALA A 81 -3.64 -46.40 -3.03
N PRO A 82 -3.76 -45.91 -4.29
CA PRO A 82 -4.93 -46.15 -5.13
C PRO A 82 -4.83 -47.48 -5.91
N ALA A 83 -5.97 -48.17 -6.00
CA ALA A 83 -6.15 -49.48 -6.63
C ALA A 83 -5.84 -49.53 -8.16
N PRO A 84 -5.48 -50.69 -8.73
CA PRO A 84 -4.75 -50.77 -9.99
C PRO A 84 -5.64 -50.82 -11.24
N LYS A 85 -5.19 -50.15 -12.32
CA LYS A 85 -5.50 -50.50 -13.71
C LYS A 85 -4.21 -50.74 -14.48
N GLN A 86 -4.27 -51.78 -15.30
CA GLN A 86 -3.17 -52.52 -15.90
C GLN A 86 -2.45 -51.78 -17.04
N THR A 87 -1.11 -51.78 -16.95
CA THR A 87 -0.07 -52.01 -17.99
C THR A 87 -0.25 -51.48 -19.41
N ALA A 88 0.72 -50.68 -19.86
CA ALA A 88 1.68 -51.07 -20.91
C ALA A 88 2.91 -50.16 -20.89
N THR A 89 4.07 -50.80 -20.99
CA THR A 89 5.46 -50.36 -20.83
C THR A 89 6.12 -49.86 -22.11
N ALA A 90 7.17 -49.03 -21.95
CA ALA A 90 8.49 -49.01 -22.65
C ALA A 90 8.94 -47.54 -22.86
N ALA A 91 9.90 -47.03 -22.06
CA ALA A 91 11.37 -47.15 -22.22
C ALA A 91 11.90 -46.24 -23.35
N ASP A 92 13.01 -45.49 -23.28
CA ASP A 92 14.02 -45.12 -22.28
C ASP A 92 14.93 -44.06 -22.97
N SER A 93 15.68 -43.30 -22.16
CA SER A 93 17.01 -42.73 -22.41
C SER A 93 17.09 -41.31 -23.02
N GLN A 94 17.49 -40.28 -22.24
CA GLN A 94 18.85 -39.95 -21.74
C GLN A 94 19.77 -39.43 -22.88
N VAL A 95 20.66 -38.44 -22.77
CA VAL A 95 21.17 -37.53 -21.73
C VAL A 95 22.12 -36.53 -22.45
N ALA A 96 22.47 -35.43 -21.76
CA ALA A 96 23.70 -34.63 -21.85
C ALA A 96 23.75 -33.38 -22.75
N GLU A 97 24.00 -32.26 -22.05
CA GLU A 97 24.75 -31.07 -22.49
C GLU A 97 26.20 -31.42 -22.87
N PRO A 98 26.95 -30.48 -23.49
CA PRO A 98 27.87 -29.70 -22.65
C PRO A 98 28.11 -28.25 -23.10
N ALA A 99 28.67 -27.48 -22.16
CA ALA A 99 29.26 -26.16 -22.31
C ALA A 99 30.67 -26.18 -22.92
N THR A 100 31.09 -25.09 -23.57
CA THR A 100 32.51 -24.65 -23.75
C THR A 100 32.55 -23.15 -24.13
N SER A 101 33.21 -22.30 -23.32
CA SER A 101 34.48 -21.56 -23.57
C SER A 101 34.45 -20.50 -24.69
N ASP A 102 34.68 -19.20 -24.51
CA ASP A 102 35.85 -18.41 -24.02
C ASP A 102 36.57 -17.69 -25.19
N ASP A 103 37.13 -16.52 -24.84
CA ASP A 103 38.24 -15.79 -25.48
C ASP A 103 38.02 -14.72 -26.61
N SER A 104 38.23 -13.47 -26.18
CA SER A 104 39.14 -12.41 -26.67
C SER A 104 39.31 -12.05 -28.17
N SER A 105 39.23 -10.75 -28.47
CA SER A 105 40.41 -9.86 -28.70
C SER A 105 40.12 -8.59 -29.54
N ALA A 106 40.91 -7.56 -29.26
CA ALA A 106 41.01 -6.22 -29.88
C ALA A 106 41.18 -6.27 -31.42
N GLY A 107 40.81 -5.29 -32.25
CA GLY A 107 41.02 -3.84 -32.18
C GLY A 107 42.16 -3.44 -33.12
N SER A 108 41.86 -2.79 -34.26
CA SER A 108 42.86 -2.09 -35.09
C SER A 108 42.21 -1.11 -36.09
N ASP A 109 43.02 -0.12 -36.47
CA ASP A 109 42.72 1.26 -36.83
C ASP A 109 42.69 1.58 -38.36
N ALA A 110 42.25 2.82 -38.66
CA ALA A 110 42.71 3.74 -39.73
C ALA A 110 42.31 3.64 -41.25
N ALA A 111 41.36 4.52 -41.65
CA ALA A 111 41.52 5.72 -42.53
C ALA A 111 41.70 5.61 -44.10
N PRO A 112 41.66 6.72 -44.92
CA PRO A 112 40.46 7.22 -45.66
C PRO A 112 40.67 7.81 -47.11
N LYS A 113 39.59 8.45 -47.67
CA LYS A 113 39.41 9.49 -48.76
C LYS A 113 38.92 9.00 -50.16
N PRO A 114 38.25 9.83 -51.04
CA PRO A 114 38.14 11.32 -51.09
C PRO A 114 36.76 12.00 -51.42
N ARG A 115 36.78 13.35 -51.26
CA ARG A 115 35.87 14.53 -51.57
C ARG A 115 35.20 14.58 -52.97
N GLU A 116 34.19 15.38 -53.37
CA GLU A 116 33.43 16.61 -52.97
C GLU A 116 32.22 16.77 -53.99
N PRO A 117 31.28 17.78 -54.01
CA PRO A 117 31.44 19.19 -53.61
C PRO A 117 30.33 19.87 -52.80
N GLU A 118 30.75 20.97 -52.19
CA GLU A 118 30.03 21.92 -51.36
C GLU A 118 29.01 22.77 -52.13
N ARG A 119 27.86 23.02 -51.50
CA ARG A 119 26.99 24.16 -51.79
C ARG A 119 27.08 25.13 -50.61
N SER A 120 27.26 26.41 -50.93
CA SER A 120 27.33 27.53 -49.99
C SER A 120 25.99 27.72 -49.26
N HIS A 121 26.01 27.60 -47.93
CA HIS A 121 24.86 27.88 -47.08
C HIS A 121 24.97 29.30 -46.50
N SER A 122 24.12 30.20 -46.99
CA SER A 122 23.87 31.50 -46.37
C SER A 122 23.13 31.27 -45.05
N GLU A 123 23.68 31.75 -43.94
CA GLU A 123 23.19 31.53 -42.56
C GLU A 123 21.81 32.17 -42.28
N GLU A 124 21.23 32.92 -43.22
CA GLU A 124 19.94 33.59 -43.07
C GLU A 124 18.73 32.73 -43.52
N THR A 125 18.95 31.59 -44.20
CA THR A 125 17.88 30.63 -44.59
C THR A 125 18.03 29.25 -43.94
N GLY A 126 19.13 29.00 -43.22
CA GLY A 126 19.34 27.74 -42.51
C GLY A 126 18.43 27.57 -41.29
N GLY A 127 18.07 28.67 -40.61
CA GLY A 127 17.17 28.64 -39.45
C GLY A 127 15.76 28.19 -39.80
N ASP A 128 15.20 28.69 -40.90
CA ASP A 128 13.85 28.35 -41.36
C ASP A 128 13.76 26.92 -41.90
N VAL A 129 14.80 26.45 -42.61
CA VAL A 129 14.85 25.06 -43.09
C VAL A 129 14.95 24.08 -41.91
N LEU A 130 15.71 24.41 -40.86
CA LEU A 130 15.78 23.57 -39.66
C LEU A 130 14.48 23.63 -38.85
N LEU A 131 13.79 24.77 -38.79
CA LEU A 131 12.49 24.90 -38.14
C LEU A 131 11.40 24.10 -38.87
N ASP A 132 11.43 24.11 -40.21
CA ASP A 132 10.49 23.35 -41.04
C ASP A 132 10.76 21.84 -40.95
N ILE A 133 12.03 21.42 -40.90
CA ILE A 133 12.40 20.03 -40.61
C ILE A 133 11.90 19.62 -39.23
N ALA A 134 12.10 20.45 -38.20
CA ALA A 134 11.64 20.17 -36.83
C ALA A 134 10.10 20.10 -36.75
N ARG A 135 9.39 21.03 -37.42
CA ARG A 135 7.91 21.00 -37.51
C ARG A 135 7.41 19.78 -38.27
N GLN A 136 8.13 19.34 -39.30
CA GLN A 136 7.80 18.14 -40.07
C GLN A 136 8.05 16.87 -39.25
N GLU A 137 9.14 16.82 -38.47
CA GLU A 137 9.45 15.73 -37.54
C GLU A 137 8.44 15.64 -36.38
N GLU A 138 8.00 16.80 -35.85
CA GLU A 138 7.00 16.86 -34.80
C GLU A 138 5.60 16.45 -35.33
N ALA A 139 5.27 16.85 -36.56
CA ALA A 139 4.04 16.43 -37.23
C ALA A 139 4.04 14.92 -37.56
N GLU A 140 5.18 14.35 -37.97
CA GLU A 140 5.32 12.91 -38.19
C GLU A 140 5.27 12.14 -36.86
N SER A 141 5.94 12.63 -35.82
CA SER A 141 5.89 12.07 -34.46
C SER A 141 4.48 12.12 -33.88
N ARG A 142 3.73 13.18 -34.13
CA ARG A 142 2.32 13.31 -33.71
C ARG A 142 1.39 12.38 -34.50
N LYS A 143 1.67 12.13 -35.79
CA LYS A 143 0.98 11.09 -36.57
C LYS A 143 1.29 9.68 -36.05
N ARG A 144 2.54 9.39 -35.71
CA ARG A 144 2.94 8.11 -35.08
C ARG A 144 2.29 7.92 -33.70
N ARG A 145 2.18 8.99 -32.90
CA ARG A 145 1.46 8.96 -31.60
C ARG A 145 -0.05 8.78 -31.77
N LYS A 146 -0.69 9.42 -32.76
CA LYS A 146 -2.13 9.20 -33.06
C LYS A 146 -2.44 7.82 -33.64
N GLY A 147 -1.46 7.14 -34.24
CA GLY A 147 -1.57 5.74 -34.66
C GLY A 147 -1.47 4.71 -33.53
N ARG A 148 -0.96 5.09 -32.35
CA ARG A 148 -0.97 4.27 -31.12
C ARG A 148 -2.08 4.73 -30.18
N ARG A 149 -3.34 4.71 -30.65
CA ARG A 149 -4.45 4.46 -29.72
C ARG A 149 -4.42 2.98 -29.36
N ILE A 150 -4.64 2.69 -28.09
CA ILE A 150 -4.60 1.38 -27.45
C ILE A 150 -5.59 0.44 -28.16
N ALA A 151 -5.12 -0.26 -29.18
CA ALA A 151 -5.69 -1.53 -29.57
C ALA A 151 -4.91 -2.57 -28.79
N GLY A 152 -5.61 -3.36 -27.96
CA GLY A 152 -5.03 -4.51 -27.27
C GLY A 152 -4.16 -5.31 -28.22
N THR A 153 -3.04 -5.84 -27.71
CA THR A 153 -2.04 -6.61 -28.44
C THR A 153 -2.73 -7.66 -29.31
N ARG A 154 -2.95 -7.32 -30.60
CA ARG A 154 -3.54 -8.23 -31.57
C ARG A 154 -2.53 -9.34 -31.78
N THR A 155 -2.92 -10.56 -31.45
CA THR A 155 -2.14 -11.74 -31.79
C THR A 155 -2.22 -11.95 -33.31
N VAL A 156 -1.24 -12.69 -33.85
CA VAL A 156 -1.07 -12.91 -35.31
C VAL A 156 -2.32 -13.55 -35.96
N GLY A 157 -3.25 -14.09 -35.17
CA GLY A 157 -4.51 -14.70 -35.61
C GLY A 157 -5.77 -13.82 -35.46
N GLY A 158 -5.67 -12.52 -35.15
CA GLY A 158 -6.83 -11.63 -35.06
C GLY A 158 -7.70 -11.81 -33.81
N GLY A 159 -7.10 -12.34 -32.73
CA GLY A 159 -7.72 -12.43 -31.41
C GLY A 159 -7.22 -11.34 -30.45
N PHE A 160 -7.91 -11.20 -29.32
CA PHE A 160 -7.45 -10.42 -28.19
C PHE A 160 -7.27 -11.31 -26.96
N VAL A 161 -6.37 -10.89 -26.08
CA VAL A 161 -6.05 -11.62 -24.86
C VAL A 161 -6.95 -11.11 -23.74
N MET A 162 -7.59 -12.04 -23.04
CA MET A 162 -8.39 -11.77 -21.86
C MET A 162 -8.04 -12.73 -20.73
N PHE A 163 -8.32 -12.33 -19.49
CA PHE A 163 -8.03 -13.12 -18.30
C PHE A 163 -9.31 -13.77 -17.77
N CYS A 164 -9.21 -15.05 -17.41
CA CYS A 164 -10.24 -15.77 -16.68
C CYS A 164 -10.44 -15.16 -15.27
N PRO A 165 -11.60 -15.33 -14.60
CA PRO A 165 -11.77 -14.98 -13.18
C PRO A 165 -10.71 -15.54 -12.24
N TYR A 166 -10.05 -16.65 -12.60
CA TYR A 166 -8.96 -17.26 -11.83
C TYR A 166 -7.55 -16.89 -12.36
N GLY A 167 -7.42 -15.80 -13.13
CA GLY A 167 -6.12 -15.26 -13.56
C GLY A 167 -5.45 -15.97 -14.74
N CYS A 168 -6.09 -16.95 -15.38
CA CYS A 168 -5.54 -17.63 -16.56
C CYS A 168 -5.62 -16.74 -17.81
N LYS A 169 -4.51 -16.61 -18.54
CA LYS A 169 -4.44 -15.93 -19.85
C LYS A 169 -5.13 -16.77 -20.94
N ILE A 170 -6.11 -16.20 -21.63
CA ILE A 170 -6.89 -16.84 -22.70
C ILE A 170 -6.84 -15.95 -23.95
N GLU A 171 -6.60 -16.55 -25.10
CA GLU A 171 -6.70 -15.87 -26.39
C GLU A 171 -8.06 -16.18 -27.00
N VAL A 172 -8.82 -15.13 -27.30
CA VAL A 172 -10.19 -15.26 -27.82
C VAL A 172 -10.31 -14.47 -29.11
N LYS A 173 -10.89 -15.10 -30.13
CA LYS A 173 -11.17 -14.44 -31.42
C LYS A 173 -12.26 -13.40 -31.25
N GLU A 174 -12.18 -12.35 -32.08
CA GLU A 174 -13.17 -11.27 -32.11
C GLU A 174 -14.62 -11.76 -32.36
N GLU A 175 -14.79 -12.87 -33.09
CA GLU A 175 -16.08 -13.54 -33.37
C GLU A 175 -16.77 -14.15 -32.12
N HIS A 176 -16.04 -14.25 -31.01
CA HIS A 176 -16.54 -14.79 -29.75
C HIS A 176 -16.92 -13.71 -28.73
N ARG A 177 -16.86 -12.42 -29.10
CA ARG A 177 -17.40 -11.32 -28.28
C ARG A 177 -18.87 -11.53 -27.96
N GLY A 178 -19.26 -11.27 -26.70
CA GLY A 178 -20.62 -11.49 -26.20
C GLY A 178 -21.02 -12.95 -25.98
N LYS A 179 -20.16 -13.93 -26.30
CA LYS A 179 -20.41 -15.35 -26.06
C LYS A 179 -19.77 -15.79 -24.75
N THR A 180 -20.39 -16.76 -24.08
CA THR A 180 -19.84 -17.44 -22.90
C THR A 180 -18.86 -18.54 -23.34
N GLY A 181 -17.61 -18.47 -22.90
CA GLY A 181 -16.58 -19.49 -23.10
C GLY A 181 -16.23 -20.23 -21.81
N ARG A 182 -15.46 -21.31 -21.91
CA ARG A 182 -14.83 -21.98 -20.77
C ARG A 182 -13.31 -21.90 -20.91
N CYS A 183 -12.63 -21.58 -19.81
CA CYS A 183 -11.17 -21.45 -19.84
C CYS A 183 -10.52 -22.81 -20.20
N PRO A 184 -9.55 -22.85 -21.14
CA PRO A 184 -8.86 -24.10 -21.48
C PRO A 184 -7.99 -24.64 -20.33
N LYS A 185 -7.58 -23.78 -19.38
CA LYS A 185 -6.74 -24.17 -18.24
C LYS A 185 -7.54 -24.60 -17.01
N CYS A 186 -8.47 -23.76 -16.55
CA CYS A 186 -9.22 -24.01 -15.31
C CYS A 186 -10.71 -24.35 -15.52
N ARG A 187 -11.19 -24.41 -16.78
CA ARG A 187 -12.58 -24.72 -17.17
C ARG A 187 -13.66 -23.78 -16.63
N ALA A 188 -13.28 -22.72 -15.92
CA ALA A 188 -14.21 -21.74 -15.41
C ALA A 188 -14.95 -21.01 -16.56
N PRO A 189 -16.26 -20.75 -16.40
CA PRO A 189 -17.01 -19.98 -17.38
C PRO A 189 -16.56 -18.52 -17.36
N PHE A 190 -16.43 -17.92 -18.53
CA PHE A 190 -16.12 -16.50 -18.69
C PHE A 190 -16.95 -15.91 -19.82
N ILE A 191 -17.28 -14.62 -19.72
CA ILE A 191 -18.01 -13.88 -20.77
C ILE A 191 -17.01 -12.99 -21.47
N VAL A 192 -17.01 -13.03 -22.80
CA VAL A 192 -16.15 -12.19 -23.64
C VAL A 192 -16.75 -10.79 -23.73
N PRO A 193 -16.07 -9.73 -23.21
CA PRO A 193 -16.61 -8.37 -23.26
C PRO A 193 -16.87 -7.92 -24.69
N ILE A 194 -18.07 -7.38 -24.91
CA ILE A 194 -18.38 -6.59 -26.10
C ILE A 194 -17.76 -5.21 -25.83
N ASP A 195 -16.95 -4.69 -26.77
CA ASP A 195 -16.38 -3.35 -26.60
C ASP A 195 -17.51 -2.34 -26.30
N PRO A 196 -17.31 -1.38 -25.38
CA PRO A 196 -18.33 -0.39 -25.06
C PRO A 196 -18.71 0.38 -26.33
N PRO A 197 -19.99 0.77 -26.49
CA PRO A 197 -20.41 1.60 -27.62
C PRO A 197 -19.59 2.88 -27.62
N MET A 198 -18.97 3.20 -28.77
CA MET A 198 -18.30 4.47 -28.95
C MET A 198 -19.33 5.60 -28.82
N PHE A 199 -19.43 6.19 -27.64
CA PHE A 199 -20.02 7.52 -27.51
C PHE A 199 -19.14 8.47 -28.32
N LYS A 200 -19.69 9.00 -29.40
CA LYS A 200 -19.13 10.18 -30.06
C LYS A 200 -19.05 11.26 -28.99
N GLU A 201 -17.84 11.73 -28.71
CA GLU A 201 -17.62 12.99 -27.99
C GLU A 201 -18.32 14.10 -28.78
N GLU A 202 -19.55 14.41 -28.39
CA GLU A 202 -20.14 15.70 -28.71
C GLU A 202 -19.44 16.73 -27.86
N LYS A 203 -18.78 17.64 -28.57
CA LYS A 203 -18.11 18.83 -28.06
C LYS A 203 -19.17 19.72 -27.42
N VAL A 204 -19.43 19.57 -26.12
CA VAL A 204 -20.21 20.55 -25.36
C VAL A 204 -19.29 21.73 -25.10
N ALA A 205 -19.62 22.84 -25.77
CA ALA A 205 -19.04 24.14 -25.54
C ALA A 205 -19.47 24.64 -24.15
N ASP A 206 -18.46 25.01 -23.37
CA ASP A 206 -18.35 26.20 -22.53
C ASP A 206 -19.61 26.74 -21.82
N GLY A 207 -19.50 26.82 -20.48
CA GLY A 207 -20.19 27.84 -19.70
C GLY A 207 -21.26 27.36 -18.73
N THR A 208 -20.85 26.83 -17.57
CA THR A 208 -21.34 27.36 -16.29
C THR A 208 -20.26 27.19 -15.21
N PRO A 209 -19.62 28.28 -14.77
CA PRO A 209 -18.79 28.30 -13.57
C PRO A 209 -19.64 28.66 -12.34
N SER A 210 -19.71 27.77 -11.35
CA SER A 210 -19.94 28.02 -9.91
C SER A 210 -20.16 26.64 -9.27
N GLU A 211 -19.38 26.17 -8.29
CA GLU A 211 -19.25 26.78 -6.97
C GLU A 211 -17.87 27.35 -6.68
N THR A 212 -17.87 28.65 -6.43
CA THR A 212 -16.89 29.38 -5.62
C THR A 212 -16.50 28.61 -4.36
N ALA A 213 -15.28 28.08 -4.33
CA ALA A 213 -14.59 27.88 -3.06
C ALA A 213 -14.46 29.26 -2.42
N ALA A 214 -15.19 29.49 -1.33
CA ALA A 214 -15.18 30.75 -0.62
C ALA A 214 -13.75 31.12 -0.19
N ALA A 215 -13.42 32.41 -0.33
CA ALA A 215 -12.16 32.98 0.14
C ALA A 215 -11.95 32.62 1.62
N GLY A 216 -10.81 31.98 1.93
CA GLY A 216 -10.47 31.55 3.30
C GLY A 216 -10.85 30.12 3.67
N ALA A 217 -11.33 29.29 2.74
CA ALA A 217 -11.83 27.94 3.07
C ALA A 217 -10.80 26.98 3.73
N TYR A 218 -9.49 27.20 3.55
CA TYR A 218 -8.44 26.28 3.99
C TYR A 218 -7.62 26.86 5.16
N GLU A 219 -8.10 26.69 6.38
CA GLU A 219 -7.48 27.25 7.59
C GLU A 219 -6.41 26.33 8.20
N ILE A 220 -6.64 25.02 8.17
CA ILE A 220 -5.74 24.03 8.77
C ILE A 220 -4.83 23.45 7.68
N TRP A 221 -3.55 23.36 8.01
CA TRP A 221 -2.51 22.88 7.10
C TRP A 221 -1.62 21.88 7.81
N GLN A 222 -1.25 20.83 7.08
CA GLN A 222 -0.18 19.92 7.46
C GLN A 222 0.85 19.87 6.36
N ASN A 223 2.11 19.99 6.75
CA ASN A 223 3.22 20.10 5.82
C ASN A 223 4.11 18.86 5.88
N ASP A 224 4.89 18.67 4.82
CA ASP A 224 6.00 17.72 4.77
C ASP A 224 5.57 16.26 5.00
N LEU A 225 4.42 15.87 4.44
CA LEU A 225 3.92 14.49 4.46
C LEU A 225 4.48 13.71 3.27
N HIS A 226 4.64 12.39 3.41
CA HIS A 226 5.22 11.56 2.35
C HIS A 226 4.13 10.82 1.59
N MET A 227 3.86 11.20 0.34
CA MET A 227 2.96 10.47 -0.54
C MET A 227 3.72 9.43 -1.37
N HIS A 228 3.15 8.24 -1.46
CA HIS A 228 3.66 7.10 -2.20
C HIS A 228 2.62 6.67 -3.23
N VAL A 229 3.02 6.60 -4.50
CA VAL A 229 2.19 6.02 -5.57
C VAL A 229 2.68 4.60 -5.80
N VAL A 230 1.85 3.61 -5.46
CA VAL A 230 2.30 2.22 -5.39
C VAL A 230 1.63 1.38 -6.47
N SER A 231 2.40 0.94 -7.47
CA SER A 231 1.95 -0.09 -8.40
C SER A 231 2.06 -1.47 -7.75
N LEU A 232 0.92 -2.06 -7.38
CA LEU A 232 0.85 -3.37 -6.70
C LEU A 232 1.57 -4.49 -7.47
N GLU A 233 1.60 -4.42 -8.81
CA GLU A 233 2.27 -5.42 -9.66
C GLU A 233 3.80 -5.39 -9.58
N LYS A 234 4.38 -4.23 -9.24
CA LYS A 234 5.84 -4.02 -9.23
C LYS A 234 6.41 -3.95 -7.83
N LEU A 235 5.56 -3.93 -6.82
CA LEU A 235 5.96 -3.78 -5.44
C LEU A 235 6.68 -5.04 -4.95
N LYS A 236 7.91 -4.88 -4.49
CA LYS A 236 8.62 -5.91 -3.74
C LYS A 236 8.26 -5.74 -2.27
N LEU A 237 7.52 -6.71 -1.72
CA LEU A 237 7.18 -6.76 -0.29
C LEU A 237 8.44 -7.01 0.54
N LYS A 238 9.09 -5.93 0.96
CA LYS A 238 10.24 -5.94 1.86
C LYS A 238 10.10 -4.77 2.83
N ALA A 239 10.55 -4.93 4.06
CA ALA A 239 10.65 -3.83 5.00
C ALA A 239 11.42 -2.65 4.38
N ASP A 240 10.93 -1.44 4.61
CA ASP A 240 11.49 -0.18 4.13
C ASP A 240 11.61 -0.03 2.60
N SER A 241 10.93 -0.87 1.82
CA SER A 241 11.02 -0.84 0.35
C SER A 241 10.59 0.50 -0.24
N LEU A 242 9.65 1.19 0.40
CA LEU A 242 9.09 2.48 -0.04
C LEU A 242 9.61 3.66 0.80
N LEU A 243 10.50 3.42 1.77
CA LEU A 243 10.99 4.46 2.69
C LEU A 243 11.65 5.65 1.97
N LYS A 244 12.27 5.41 0.82
CA LYS A 244 12.96 6.44 0.00
C LYS A 244 12.18 6.84 -1.25
N ASP A 245 11.11 6.13 -1.59
CA ASP A 245 10.32 6.37 -2.79
C ASP A 245 9.04 7.11 -2.41
N PHE A 246 9.17 8.42 -2.21
CA PHE A 246 8.06 9.29 -1.86
C PHE A 246 8.15 10.62 -2.61
N VAL A 247 7.02 11.31 -2.63
CA VAL A 247 6.91 12.72 -2.96
C VAL A 247 6.38 13.46 -1.75
N GLU A 248 6.98 14.61 -1.44
CA GLU A 248 6.52 15.45 -0.34
C GLU A 248 5.22 16.17 -0.75
N VAL A 249 4.22 16.07 0.12
CA VAL A 249 2.91 16.69 -0.08
C VAL A 249 2.51 17.48 1.15
N ASP A 250 1.73 18.52 0.91
CA ASP A 250 1.06 19.28 1.95
C ASP A 250 -0.45 19.00 1.88
N LEU A 251 -1.10 18.86 3.03
CA LEU A 251 -2.55 18.72 3.15
C LEU A 251 -3.15 20.06 3.58
N ALA A 252 -4.17 20.50 2.84
CA ALA A 252 -4.97 21.67 3.18
C ALA A 252 -6.41 21.23 3.43
N TYR A 253 -6.91 21.51 4.64
CA TYR A 253 -8.24 21.09 5.07
C TYR A 253 -9.21 22.23 4.83
N GLY A 254 -10.12 22.02 3.88
CA GLY A 254 -11.23 22.91 3.60
C GLY A 254 -12.50 22.51 4.34
N THR A 255 -13.51 23.39 4.38
CA THR A 255 -14.83 23.08 4.96
C THR A 255 -15.48 21.84 4.34
N ASP A 256 -15.37 21.69 3.02
CA ASP A 256 -16.08 20.63 2.28
C ASP A 256 -15.14 19.68 1.52
N LYS A 257 -13.87 20.06 1.36
CA LYS A 257 -12.88 19.34 0.55
C LYS A 257 -11.52 19.31 1.23
N LEU A 258 -10.84 18.17 1.15
CA LEU A 258 -9.44 18.03 1.47
C LEU A 258 -8.62 18.18 0.19
N LEU A 259 -7.63 19.07 0.20
CA LEU A 259 -6.68 19.19 -0.90
C LEU A 259 -5.35 18.54 -0.52
N VAL A 260 -4.85 17.69 -1.41
CA VAL A 260 -3.49 17.14 -1.37
C VAL A 260 -2.67 17.85 -2.45
N LEU A 261 -1.68 18.61 -2.00
CA LEU A 261 -0.83 19.42 -2.86
C LEU A 261 0.52 18.73 -3.02
N GLU A 262 0.80 18.24 -4.23
CA GLU A 262 2.11 17.70 -4.56
C GLU A 262 3.08 18.83 -4.85
N LEU A 263 4.03 19.03 -3.94
CA LEU A 263 5.07 20.03 -4.13
C LEU A 263 6.03 19.55 -5.24
N ALA A 264 6.43 20.48 -6.11
CA ALA A 264 7.37 20.16 -7.16
C ALA A 264 8.63 19.48 -6.60
N LYS A 265 9.03 18.34 -7.18
CA LYS A 265 10.36 17.74 -6.95
C LYS A 265 11.40 18.78 -7.34
N VAL A 266 11.81 19.63 -6.40
CA VAL A 266 12.99 20.46 -6.57
C VAL A 266 14.14 19.48 -6.53
N SER A 267 14.66 19.12 -7.71
CA SER A 267 15.91 18.38 -7.85
C SER A 267 17.00 19.19 -7.14
N GLY A 268 17.20 18.90 -5.86
CA GLY A 268 18.23 19.48 -5.03
C GLY A 268 19.57 19.00 -5.56
N GLY A 269 20.13 19.76 -6.50
CA GLY A 269 21.56 19.74 -6.74
C GLY A 269 22.29 19.96 -5.42
N PHE A 270 23.52 19.46 -5.35
CA PHE A 270 24.44 19.42 -4.20
C PHE A 270 24.71 20.76 -3.46
N PHE A 271 23.98 21.83 -3.77
CA PHE A 271 23.97 23.12 -3.10
C PHE A 271 22.55 23.35 -2.54
N GLY A 272 22.41 23.33 -1.21
CA GLY A 272 21.16 23.39 -0.42
C GLY A 272 20.21 24.58 -0.65
N GLY A 273 19.74 24.77 -1.87
CA GLY A 273 18.70 25.74 -2.26
C GLY A 273 17.33 25.11 -2.55
N GLY A 274 17.20 23.78 -2.36
CA GLY A 274 15.95 23.05 -2.58
C GLY A 274 14.85 23.44 -1.58
N ASP A 275 15.20 23.50 -0.29
CA ASP A 275 14.23 23.76 0.78
C ASP A 275 13.67 25.18 0.75
N LYS A 276 14.49 26.16 0.35
CA LYS A 276 14.04 27.55 0.21
C LYS A 276 12.99 27.70 -0.89
N LYS A 277 13.17 27.03 -2.03
CA LYS A 277 12.18 27.06 -3.14
C LYS A 277 10.90 26.29 -2.79
N LYS A 278 11.00 25.22 -2.01
CA LYS A 278 9.83 24.49 -1.48
C LYS A 278 9.01 25.39 -0.54
N LEU A 279 9.67 26.05 0.41
CA LEU A 279 9.04 27.03 1.31
C LEU A 279 8.40 28.18 0.54
N GLU A 280 9.07 28.74 -0.47
CA GLU A 280 8.49 29.78 -1.33
C GLU A 280 7.27 29.28 -2.13
N THR A 281 7.29 28.04 -2.62
CA THR A 281 6.16 27.43 -3.35
C THR A 281 4.99 27.14 -2.41
N ARG A 282 5.28 26.70 -1.18
CA ARG A 282 4.31 26.49 -0.10
C ARG A 282 3.66 27.80 0.31
N ASP A 283 4.44 28.82 0.62
CA ASP A 283 3.94 30.15 0.99
C ASP A 283 3.11 30.76 -0.13
N ALA A 284 3.54 30.63 -1.38
CA ALA A 284 2.77 31.08 -2.54
C ALA A 284 1.44 30.33 -2.68
N SER A 285 1.42 29.02 -2.46
CA SER A 285 0.21 28.19 -2.53
C SER A 285 -0.77 28.49 -1.39
N GLN A 286 -0.25 28.65 -0.18
CA GLN A 286 -1.03 29.04 1.00
C GLN A 286 -1.62 30.45 0.82
N GLN A 287 -0.83 31.41 0.34
CA GLN A 287 -1.32 32.76 0.04
C GLN A 287 -2.35 32.76 -1.09
N HIS A 288 -2.20 31.90 -2.09
CA HIS A 288 -3.14 31.77 -3.20
C HIS A 288 -4.51 31.22 -2.74
N LEU A 289 -4.50 30.18 -1.90
CA LEU A 289 -5.71 29.58 -1.35
C LEU A 289 -6.37 30.46 -0.28
N ARG A 290 -5.59 31.15 0.56
CA ARG A 290 -6.11 32.20 1.47
C ARG A 290 -6.68 33.39 0.70
N GLY A 291 -6.11 33.71 -0.46
CA GLY A 291 -6.59 34.73 -1.37
C GLY A 291 -7.87 34.36 -2.14
N GLY A 292 -8.43 33.16 -1.93
CA GLY A 292 -9.70 32.73 -2.53
C GLY A 292 -9.63 32.44 -4.03
N LYS A 293 -8.44 32.15 -4.55
CA LYS A 293 -8.26 31.81 -5.96
C LYS A 293 -8.48 30.30 -6.19
N PRO A 294 -8.95 29.90 -7.38
CA PRO A 294 -9.31 28.52 -7.66
C PRO A 294 -8.10 27.59 -7.50
N SER A 295 -8.37 26.40 -6.97
CA SER A 295 -7.36 25.38 -6.66
C SER A 295 -6.65 24.82 -7.91
N GLU A 296 -7.22 25.06 -9.10
CA GLU A 296 -6.68 24.64 -10.40
C GLU A 296 -5.54 25.53 -10.92
N GLU A 297 -5.42 26.78 -10.43
CA GLU A 297 -4.36 27.72 -10.84
C GLU A 297 -3.11 27.64 -9.95
N LEU A 298 -3.08 26.70 -9.01
CA LEU A 298 -1.94 26.50 -8.11
C LEU A 298 -0.72 26.00 -8.89
N LYS A 299 0.44 26.61 -8.62
CA LYS A 299 1.75 26.20 -9.17
C LYS A 299 2.30 24.98 -8.43
N VAL A 300 1.52 23.91 -8.36
CA VAL A 300 1.89 22.61 -7.77
C VAL A 300 2.00 21.56 -8.88
N LEU A 301 2.73 20.46 -8.63
CA LEU A 301 2.87 19.38 -9.62
C LEU A 301 1.53 18.71 -9.90
N GLN A 302 0.78 18.47 -8.82
CA GLN A 302 -0.53 17.85 -8.85
C GLN A 302 -1.37 18.41 -7.68
N ASN A 303 -2.66 18.58 -7.93
CA ASN A 303 -3.64 18.91 -6.91
C ASN A 303 -4.75 17.86 -6.94
N LEU A 304 -4.92 17.14 -5.83
CA LEU A 304 -5.99 16.17 -5.66
C LEU A 304 -6.98 16.71 -4.64
N ALA A 305 -8.24 16.84 -5.06
CA ALA A 305 -9.32 17.28 -4.20
C ALA A 305 -10.21 16.09 -3.86
N TYR A 306 -10.41 15.83 -2.57
CA TYR A 306 -11.30 14.79 -2.06
C TYR A 306 -12.49 15.43 -1.37
N THR A 307 -13.70 14.95 -1.67
CA THR A 307 -14.92 15.36 -0.98
C THR A 307 -15.10 14.60 0.32
N LYS A 308 -15.96 15.11 1.22
CA LYS A 308 -16.29 14.45 2.48
C LYS A 308 -16.64 12.96 2.33
N ASP A 309 -17.50 12.61 1.36
CA ASP A 309 -17.93 11.23 1.13
C ASP A 309 -16.76 10.31 0.74
N GLN A 310 -15.80 10.83 -0.03
CA GLN A 310 -14.61 10.07 -0.40
C GLN A 310 -13.69 9.86 0.79
N LEU A 311 -13.63 10.81 1.73
CA LEU A 311 -12.77 10.70 2.91
C LEU A 311 -13.23 9.60 3.88
N GLU A 312 -14.49 9.14 3.79
CA GLU A 312 -14.95 7.96 4.54
C GLU A 312 -14.27 6.66 4.08
N GLU A 313 -13.71 6.63 2.86
CA GLU A 313 -12.95 5.49 2.34
C GLU A 313 -11.49 5.45 2.82
N LEU A 314 -11.06 6.42 3.63
CA LEU A 314 -9.71 6.45 4.19
C LEU A 314 -9.47 5.23 5.08
N LYS A 315 -8.37 4.51 4.81
CA LYS A 315 -8.00 3.32 5.58
C LYS A 315 -6.55 3.38 6.03
N VAL A 316 -6.31 3.09 7.30
CA VAL A 316 -4.96 2.84 7.81
C VAL A 316 -4.49 1.47 7.31
N VAL A 317 -3.36 1.44 6.61
CA VAL A 317 -2.77 0.21 6.07
C VAL A 317 -1.52 -0.22 6.81
N GLN A 318 -0.89 0.70 7.54
CA GLN A 318 0.25 0.43 8.40
C GLN A 318 0.19 1.35 9.64
N PRO A 319 0.38 0.84 10.87
CA PRO A 319 0.39 -0.58 11.25
C PRO A 319 -0.90 -1.31 10.82
N ALA A 320 -0.77 -2.60 10.54
CA ALA A 320 -1.90 -3.42 10.13
C ALA A 320 -2.72 -3.87 11.34
N ALA A 321 -4.02 -3.60 11.35
CA ALA A 321 -4.94 -4.15 12.36
C ALA A 321 -4.91 -5.68 12.41
N SER A 322 -4.87 -6.33 11.23
CA SER A 322 -4.67 -7.76 11.10
C SER A 322 -3.77 -8.08 9.90
N ARG A 323 -2.95 -9.13 10.03
CA ARG A 323 -2.11 -9.63 8.93
C ARG A 323 -2.92 -10.12 7.75
N THR A 324 -4.13 -10.63 7.97
CA THR A 324 -5.01 -11.17 6.92
C THR A 324 -5.69 -10.09 6.09
N GLU A 325 -5.89 -8.90 6.67
CA GLU A 325 -6.54 -7.76 6.01
C GLU A 325 -5.53 -6.75 5.44
N SER A 326 -4.26 -6.92 5.78
CA SER A 326 -3.19 -6.06 5.31
C SER A 326 -2.80 -6.39 3.87
N VAL A 327 -2.88 -5.40 2.99
CA VAL A 327 -2.35 -5.48 1.61
C VAL A 327 -0.86 -5.87 1.61
N PHE A 328 -0.12 -5.48 2.65
CA PHE A 328 1.32 -5.72 2.79
C PHE A 328 1.64 -6.90 3.72
N HIS A 329 0.65 -7.72 4.10
CA HIS A 329 0.82 -8.87 5.00
C HIS A 329 1.45 -8.52 6.36
N GLY A 330 1.25 -7.28 6.83
CA GLY A 330 1.84 -6.76 8.06
C GLY A 330 3.33 -6.40 7.97
N ILE A 331 3.91 -6.37 6.76
CA ILE A 331 5.31 -5.93 6.56
C ILE A 331 5.36 -4.40 6.54
N PRO A 332 6.25 -3.75 7.32
CA PRO A 332 6.38 -2.30 7.35
C PRO A 332 7.11 -1.77 6.11
N VAL A 333 6.43 -1.75 4.96
CA VAL A 333 7.02 -1.35 3.66
C VAL A 333 7.34 0.15 3.60
N PHE A 334 6.62 0.98 4.36
CA PHE A 334 6.80 2.44 4.39
C PHE A 334 7.87 2.90 5.41
N GLY A 335 8.39 1.99 6.23
CA GLY A 335 9.27 2.31 7.34
C GLY A 335 8.78 1.71 8.65
N GLU A 336 9.66 1.14 9.45
CA GLU A 336 9.33 0.73 10.82
C GLU A 336 8.88 1.93 11.66
N GLY A 337 7.77 1.77 12.40
CA GLY A 337 7.23 2.83 13.25
C GLY A 337 6.50 3.97 12.52
N ARG A 338 6.40 3.93 11.18
CA ARG A 338 5.59 4.91 10.42
C ARG A 338 4.16 4.45 10.26
N ILE A 339 3.26 5.43 10.23
CA ILE A 339 1.83 5.23 9.98
C ILE A 339 1.58 5.53 8.50
N ALA A 340 0.89 4.64 7.79
CA ALA A 340 0.51 4.83 6.41
C ALA A 340 -1.01 4.73 6.24
N VAL A 341 -1.58 5.74 5.60
CA VAL A 341 -3.02 5.86 5.30
C VAL A 341 -3.20 5.80 3.80
N GLN A 342 -4.09 4.93 3.33
CA GLN A 342 -4.50 4.86 1.94
C GLN A 342 -5.47 6.00 1.64
N LEU A 343 -5.17 6.77 0.60
CA LEU A 343 -6.08 7.79 0.08
C LEU A 343 -7.20 7.16 -0.75
N PRO A 344 -8.37 7.84 -0.87
CA PRO A 344 -9.47 7.37 -1.69
C PRO A 344 -9.04 7.26 -3.15
N PHE A 345 -9.61 6.28 -3.86
CA PHE A 345 -9.26 6.09 -5.26
C PHE A 345 -9.85 7.22 -6.10
N SER A 346 -9.01 7.89 -6.88
CA SER A 346 -9.42 8.93 -7.82
C SER A 346 -9.15 8.46 -9.25
N GLU A 347 -10.07 8.72 -10.17
CA GLU A 347 -9.88 8.42 -11.61
C GLU A 347 -8.67 9.15 -12.21
N ALA A 348 -8.23 10.24 -11.58
CA ALA A 348 -7.03 10.98 -11.97
C ALA A 348 -5.74 10.16 -11.74
N THR A 349 -5.78 9.17 -10.84
CA THR A 349 -4.63 8.38 -10.39
C THR A 349 -4.86 6.91 -10.70
N LYS A 350 -4.10 6.35 -11.63
CA LYS A 350 -4.26 4.94 -12.06
C LYS A 350 -3.83 3.93 -11.00
N ASP A 351 -2.93 4.33 -10.12
CA ASP A 351 -2.35 3.50 -9.06
C ASP A 351 -2.82 4.02 -7.68
N PRO A 352 -2.99 3.13 -6.68
CA PRO A 352 -3.38 3.54 -5.33
C PRO A 352 -2.29 4.40 -4.68
N GLN A 353 -2.73 5.40 -3.92
CA GLN A 353 -1.88 6.35 -3.24
C GLN A 353 -1.94 6.17 -1.72
N TYR A 354 -0.80 6.33 -1.08
CA TYR A 354 -0.65 6.19 0.36
C TYR A 354 0.11 7.38 0.91
N ILE A 355 -0.34 7.94 2.03
CA ILE A 355 0.41 8.95 2.77
C ILE A 355 1.04 8.28 3.98
N SER A 356 2.36 8.37 4.11
CA SER A 356 3.09 7.95 5.31
C SER A 356 3.52 9.14 6.15
N MET A 357 3.37 9.01 7.47
CA MET A 357 3.62 10.09 8.43
C MET A 357 4.08 9.56 9.80
N GLY A 358 4.59 10.48 10.62
CA GLY A 358 4.89 10.24 12.04
C GLY A 358 3.63 10.23 12.92
N LEU A 359 3.81 9.92 14.20
CA LEU A 359 2.71 9.80 15.15
C LEU A 359 2.02 11.13 15.44
N THR A 360 2.78 12.21 15.64
CA THR A 360 2.21 13.55 15.91
C THR A 360 1.48 14.11 14.70
N GLN A 361 2.01 13.88 13.50
CA GLN A 361 1.36 14.23 12.24
C GLN A 361 0.05 13.47 12.08
N PHE A 362 0.02 12.18 12.44
CA PHE A 362 -1.21 11.38 12.43
C PHE A 362 -2.26 11.90 13.41
N TRP A 363 -1.88 12.30 14.63
CA TRP A 363 -2.80 12.93 15.57
C TRP A 363 -3.39 14.22 15.04
N ALA A 364 -2.56 15.06 14.41
CA ALA A 364 -3.04 16.29 13.79
C ALA A 364 -3.96 15.99 12.58
N LEU A 365 -3.73 14.90 11.83
CA LEU A 365 -4.59 14.47 10.72
C LEU A 365 -5.94 14.02 11.28
N SER A 366 -5.93 13.11 12.26
CA SER A 366 -7.16 12.58 12.87
C SER A 366 -7.98 13.70 13.52
N LYS A 367 -7.33 14.62 14.23
CA LYS A 367 -7.99 15.80 14.78
C LYS A 367 -8.59 16.68 13.69
N ALA A 368 -7.84 16.97 12.62
CA ALA A 368 -8.35 17.79 11.52
C ALA A 368 -9.51 17.12 10.78
N LEU A 369 -9.48 15.80 10.59
CA LEU A 369 -10.59 15.05 9.97
C LEU A 369 -11.84 15.04 10.86
N LYS A 370 -11.67 14.91 12.18
CA LYS A 370 -12.76 15.01 13.14
C LYS A 370 -13.36 16.42 13.17
N ASP A 371 -12.52 17.44 13.29
CA ASP A 371 -12.97 18.84 13.41
C ASP A 371 -13.59 19.37 12.10
N ALA A 372 -13.03 19.02 10.94
CA ALA A 372 -13.49 19.52 9.64
C ALA A 372 -14.64 18.69 9.03
N TYR A 373 -14.59 17.36 9.16
CA TYR A 373 -15.51 16.46 8.43
C TYR A 373 -16.37 15.59 9.36
N GLY A 374 -16.06 15.51 10.65
CA GLY A 374 -16.76 14.65 11.60
C GLY A 374 -16.40 13.17 11.48
N ILE A 375 -15.26 12.84 10.86
CA ILE A 375 -14.77 11.46 10.73
C ILE A 375 -14.01 11.09 12.00
N GLU A 376 -14.51 10.08 12.72
CA GLU A 376 -13.91 9.56 13.96
C GLU A 376 -13.46 8.09 13.76
N GLY A 377 -12.61 7.57 14.65
CA GLY A 377 -12.22 6.16 14.64
C GLY A 377 -11.11 5.76 13.66
N LEU A 378 -10.49 6.71 12.94
CA LEU A 378 -9.41 6.39 12.01
C LEU A 378 -8.19 5.80 12.77
N GLY A 379 -7.94 4.50 12.58
CA GLY A 379 -6.75 3.82 13.11
C GLY A 379 -6.85 3.28 14.53
N GLU A 380 -8.02 3.35 15.18
CA GLU A 380 -8.21 2.83 16.55
C GLU A 380 -7.92 1.32 16.64
N ASP A 381 -8.38 0.55 15.65
CA ASP A 381 -8.14 -0.90 15.58
C ASP A 381 -6.72 -1.28 15.14
N CYS A 382 -5.91 -0.30 14.73
CA CYS A 382 -4.56 -0.53 14.19
C CYS A 382 -3.47 -0.48 15.28
N GLY A 383 -3.83 -0.33 16.56
CA GLY A 383 -2.89 -0.23 17.67
C GLY A 383 -2.11 1.09 17.67
N ILE A 384 -2.63 2.13 17.02
CA ILE A 384 -2.05 3.48 17.05
C ILE A 384 -2.62 4.19 18.28
N PRO A 385 -1.78 4.66 19.21
CA PRO A 385 -2.27 5.41 20.36
C PRO A 385 -2.75 6.79 19.89
N MET A 386 -3.90 7.27 20.38
CA MET A 386 -4.46 8.60 20.07
C MET A 386 -3.93 9.74 20.96
N ALA A 387 -3.17 9.38 21.99
CA ALA A 387 -2.50 10.28 22.91
C ALA A 387 -1.23 9.61 23.45
N HIS A 388 -0.41 10.32 24.23
CA HIS A 388 0.71 9.68 24.91
C HIS A 388 0.22 8.64 25.93
N VAL A 389 0.60 7.38 25.73
CA VAL A 389 0.28 6.28 26.65
C VAL A 389 1.53 5.91 27.43
N TYR A 390 1.40 5.89 28.75
CA TYR A 390 2.48 5.57 29.67
C TYR A 390 2.10 4.34 30.51
N SER A 391 3.07 3.45 30.72
CA SER A 391 2.99 2.38 31.69
C SER A 391 3.81 2.73 32.94
N ASP A 392 3.25 2.40 34.11
CA ASP A 392 3.97 2.55 35.37
C ASP A 392 4.91 1.36 35.58
N GLN A 393 6.19 1.66 35.75
CA GLN A 393 7.25 0.69 35.97
C GLN A 393 7.83 0.86 37.37
N LYS A 394 8.03 -0.25 38.09
CA LYS A 394 8.66 -0.23 39.41
C LYS A 394 10.14 -0.56 39.32
N CYS A 395 10.99 0.33 39.80
CA CYS A 395 12.43 0.09 39.87
C CYS A 395 12.75 -0.97 40.93
N HIS A 396 13.57 -1.96 40.57
CA HIS A 396 14.00 -3.01 41.50
C HIS A 396 14.82 -2.50 42.68
N PHE A 397 15.68 -1.50 42.46
CA PHE A 397 16.64 -1.04 43.48
C PHE A 397 16.07 0.04 44.40
N THR A 398 15.39 1.04 43.83
CA THR A 398 14.84 2.16 44.62
C THR A 398 13.43 1.89 45.11
N ASN A 399 12.74 0.85 44.59
CA ASN A 399 11.31 0.59 44.78
C ASN A 399 10.39 1.74 44.34
N GLU A 400 10.93 2.80 43.73
CA GLU A 400 10.18 3.91 43.19
C GLU A 400 9.53 3.51 41.87
N THR A 401 8.33 4.03 41.64
CA THR A 401 7.60 3.89 40.39
C THR A 401 7.90 5.06 39.47
N PHE A 402 8.16 4.78 38.20
CA PHE A 402 8.37 5.79 37.17
C PHE A 402 7.57 5.42 35.91
N LYS A 403 7.23 6.43 35.11
CA LYS A 403 6.45 6.25 33.89
C LYS A 403 7.36 5.97 32.71
N SER A 404 6.98 5.02 31.86
CA SER A 404 7.63 4.76 30.58
C SER A 404 6.62 4.74 29.45
N LEU A 405 7.00 5.29 28.29
CA LEU A 405 6.20 5.27 27.08
C LEU A 405 5.96 3.86 26.57
N GLU A 406 4.73 3.61 26.15
CA GLU A 406 4.39 2.46 25.32
C GLU A 406 4.66 2.77 23.83
N ASN A 407 4.68 1.74 22.99
CA ASN A 407 4.82 1.89 21.52
C ASN A 407 6.01 2.75 21.05
N VAL A 408 7.16 2.59 21.71
CA VAL A 408 8.39 3.37 21.49
C VAL A 408 8.82 3.43 20.02
N ALA A 409 8.55 2.38 19.23
CA ALA A 409 8.87 2.35 17.80
C ALA A 409 8.21 3.50 17.02
N LEU A 410 6.95 3.85 17.33
CA LEU A 410 6.23 4.95 16.68
C LEU A 410 6.86 6.31 17.02
N TYR A 411 7.26 6.49 18.29
CA TYR A 411 7.90 7.73 18.75
C TYR A 411 9.31 7.91 18.18
N LYS A 412 10.09 6.83 18.03
CA LYS A 412 11.43 6.88 17.44
C LYS A 412 11.42 7.24 15.96
N ALA A 413 10.36 6.85 15.25
CA ALA A 413 10.17 7.17 13.84
C ALA A 413 9.71 8.62 13.62
N ASP A 414 9.25 9.31 14.67
CA ASP A 414 8.74 10.67 14.60
C ASP A 414 9.87 11.70 14.85
N PRO A 415 10.23 12.53 13.85
CA PRO A 415 11.27 13.54 14.01
C PRO A 415 10.87 14.72 14.90
N THR A 416 9.58 14.88 15.19
CA THR A 416 9.06 16.01 15.99
C THR A 416 9.13 15.76 17.50
N VAL A 417 9.37 14.52 17.93
CA VAL A 417 9.35 14.12 19.34
C VAL A 417 10.77 13.85 19.84
N GLU A 418 11.19 14.61 20.85
CA GLU A 418 12.43 14.30 21.59
C GLU A 418 12.15 13.28 22.70
N LEU A 419 12.90 12.17 22.70
CA LEU A 419 12.78 11.11 23.70
C LEU A 419 13.95 11.15 24.70
N GLU A 420 13.63 11.03 25.98
CA GLU A 420 14.59 10.92 27.08
C GLU A 420 14.55 9.52 27.69
N VAL A 421 15.70 8.96 28.02
CA VAL A 421 15.81 7.61 28.61
C VAL A 421 15.61 7.71 30.11
N VAL A 422 14.56 7.07 30.63
CA VAL A 422 14.22 7.09 32.07
C VAL A 422 14.59 5.80 32.79
N GLY A 423 14.84 4.73 32.05
CA GLY A 423 15.18 3.44 32.63
C GLY A 423 15.55 2.36 31.62
N TYR A 424 15.76 1.17 32.14
CA TYR A 424 16.27 0.00 31.44
C TYR A 424 15.50 -1.23 31.85
N GLN A 425 15.20 -2.12 30.90
CA GLN A 425 14.54 -3.38 31.16
C GLN A 425 15.40 -4.55 30.71
N CYS A 426 15.53 -5.58 31.56
CA CYS A 426 16.27 -6.79 31.18
C CYS A 426 15.49 -7.59 30.12
N GLY A 427 16.12 -7.88 28.97
CA GLY A 427 15.48 -8.67 27.91
C GLY A 427 15.14 -10.12 28.30
N SER A 428 15.85 -10.71 29.27
CA SER A 428 15.62 -12.11 29.66
C SER A 428 14.60 -12.29 30.78
N CYS A 429 14.60 -11.43 31.79
CA CYS A 429 13.73 -11.58 32.98
C CYS A 429 12.80 -10.38 33.23
N GLN A 430 12.78 -9.41 32.31
CA GLN A 430 11.95 -8.21 32.33
C GLN A 430 12.11 -7.35 33.59
N LEU A 431 13.23 -7.49 34.31
CA LEU A 431 13.55 -6.66 35.46
C LEU A 431 13.78 -5.20 35.02
N THR A 432 13.05 -4.28 35.65
CA THR A 432 13.12 -2.85 35.35
C THR A 432 13.99 -2.09 36.35
N VAL A 433 14.86 -1.22 35.83
CA VAL A 433 15.81 -0.40 36.58
C VAL A 433 15.67 1.06 36.11
N SER A 434 15.38 1.98 37.02
CA SER A 434 15.37 3.42 36.71
C SER A 434 16.79 3.95 36.52
N GLU A 435 16.94 5.12 35.88
CA GLU A 435 18.26 5.76 35.76
C GLU A 435 18.89 6.04 37.13
N ALA A 436 18.11 6.55 38.09
CA ALA A 436 18.57 6.78 39.46
C ALA A 436 19.03 5.46 40.14
N GLY A 437 18.32 4.36 39.91
CA GLY A 437 18.70 3.03 40.41
C GLY A 437 19.99 2.51 39.80
N ARG A 438 20.18 2.72 38.48
CA ARG A 438 21.45 2.41 37.79
C ARG A 438 22.61 3.16 38.43
N ASP A 439 22.45 4.46 38.64
CA ASP A 439 23.52 5.31 39.16
C ASP A 439 23.95 4.97 40.58
N ARG A 440 22.98 4.70 41.44
CA ARG A 440 23.21 4.27 42.81
C ARG A 440 24.02 2.97 42.87
N GLU A 441 23.65 1.98 42.05
CA GLU A 441 24.26 0.65 42.05
C GLU A 441 25.40 0.49 41.04
N LYS A 442 25.72 1.56 40.29
CA LYS A 442 26.74 1.60 39.22
C LYS A 442 26.56 0.47 38.19
N LEU A 443 25.31 0.13 37.89
CA LEU A 443 24.98 -0.95 36.96
C LEU A 443 25.38 -0.55 35.53
N GLY A 444 26.31 -1.29 34.92
CA GLY A 444 26.87 -0.91 33.61
C GLY A 444 27.95 0.16 33.67
N GLY A 445 28.44 0.51 34.86
CA GLY A 445 29.54 1.46 35.07
C GLY A 445 29.08 2.89 35.34
N LYS A 446 30.01 3.85 35.21
CA LYS A 446 29.74 5.29 35.46
C LYS A 446 28.91 5.96 34.35
N THR A 447 28.69 5.28 33.23
CA THR A 447 27.97 5.83 32.08
C THR A 447 26.86 4.88 31.63
N PRO A 448 25.75 5.43 31.10
CA PRO A 448 24.60 4.63 30.64
C PRO A 448 24.94 3.62 29.54
N LYS A 449 26.02 3.84 28.77
CA LYS A 449 26.37 3.05 27.59
C LYS A 449 26.76 1.60 27.90
N GLY A 450 27.18 1.30 29.14
CA GLY A 450 27.62 -0.04 29.52
C GLY A 450 26.50 -0.98 29.96
N ILE A 451 25.27 -0.49 30.12
CA ILE A 451 24.14 -1.27 30.67
C ILE A 451 23.81 -2.50 29.82
N ALA A 452 23.90 -2.40 28.49
CA ALA A 452 23.55 -3.51 27.60
C ALA A 452 24.41 -4.76 27.84
N LYS A 453 25.65 -4.57 28.30
CA LYS A 453 26.60 -5.64 28.61
C LYS A 453 26.62 -6.01 30.10
N ALA A 454 25.93 -5.25 30.95
CA ALA A 454 25.86 -5.50 32.39
C ALA A 454 25.08 -6.78 32.68
N LYS A 455 25.49 -7.50 33.73
CA LYS A 455 24.77 -8.66 34.24
C LYS A 455 23.54 -8.20 35.02
N CYS A 456 22.38 -8.77 34.69
CA CYS A 456 21.16 -8.53 35.43
C CYS A 456 21.28 -9.11 36.85
N PRO A 457 20.91 -8.36 37.89
CA PRO A 457 21.01 -8.84 39.28
C PRO A 457 20.08 -10.03 39.57
N LYS A 458 18.95 -10.15 38.85
CA LYS A 458 17.95 -11.21 39.07
C LYS A 458 18.30 -12.51 38.34
N CYS A 459 18.67 -12.45 37.06
CA CYS A 459 18.88 -13.65 36.24
C CYS A 459 20.32 -13.87 35.78
N GLN A 460 21.27 -12.99 36.14
CA GLN A 460 22.69 -13.05 35.78
C GLN A 460 23.01 -13.01 34.26
N GLN A 461 22.00 -12.98 33.40
CA GLN A 461 22.13 -12.76 31.95
C GLN A 461 22.40 -11.29 31.62
N LYS A 462 22.83 -11.00 30.40
CA LYS A 462 23.03 -9.62 29.93
C LYS A 462 21.71 -8.86 29.93
N MET A 463 21.70 -7.59 30.34
CA MET A 463 20.47 -6.79 30.34
C MET A 463 19.89 -6.57 28.93
N GLY A 464 20.74 -6.40 27.91
CA GLY A 464 20.31 -6.08 26.54
C GLY A 464 20.00 -4.59 26.34
N GLU A 465 19.48 -4.24 25.16
CA GLU A 465 19.28 -2.86 24.70
C GLU A 465 17.85 -2.34 24.85
N ASN A 466 17.07 -2.89 25.79
CA ASN A 466 15.69 -2.44 26.03
C ASN A 466 15.69 -1.19 26.91
N LEU A 467 15.70 -0.04 26.25
CA LEU A 467 15.63 1.28 26.88
C LEU A 467 14.16 1.70 27.07
N LEU A 468 13.85 2.25 28.24
CA LEU A 468 12.57 2.85 28.55
C LEU A 468 12.66 4.36 28.35
N TYR A 469 11.69 4.92 27.65
CA TYR A 469 11.70 6.33 27.27
C TYR A 469 10.53 7.10 27.87
N VAL A 470 10.69 8.42 27.98
CA VAL A 470 9.62 9.39 28.19
C VAL A 470 9.71 10.45 27.09
N VAL A 471 8.59 11.08 26.74
CA VAL A 471 8.64 12.27 25.89
C VAL A 471 9.25 13.37 26.75
N LYS A 472 10.29 14.01 26.23
CA LYS A 472 10.88 15.19 26.85
C LYS A 472 9.88 16.33 26.71
N GLU A 473 8.98 16.47 27.67
CA GLU A 473 8.11 17.64 27.74
C GLU A 473 9.01 18.87 27.92
N ALA A 474 8.86 19.86 27.03
CA ALA A 474 9.35 21.21 27.33
C ALA A 474 8.77 21.60 28.70
N PRO A 475 9.56 22.20 29.61
CA PRO A 475 9.17 22.41 30.99
C PRO A 475 7.81 23.11 31.02
N LYS A 476 6.79 22.34 31.40
CA LYS A 476 5.45 22.83 31.67
C LYS A 476 5.63 23.84 32.80
N ALA A 477 5.46 25.13 32.49
CA ALA A 477 5.42 26.16 33.51
C ALA A 477 4.42 25.69 34.58
N GLU A 478 4.94 25.44 35.78
CA GLU A 478 4.15 25.06 36.94
C GLU A 478 2.99 26.05 37.05
N GLU A 479 1.78 25.50 36.92
CA GLU A 479 0.56 26.19 37.27
C GLU A 479 0.69 26.60 38.75
N PRO A 480 0.63 27.89 39.09
CA PRO A 480 0.89 28.33 40.45
C PRO A 480 -0.17 27.72 41.37
N ALA A 481 0.31 27.00 42.39
CA ALA A 481 -0.51 26.41 43.43
C ALA A 481 -1.54 27.43 43.96
N PRO A 482 -2.80 27.04 44.20
CA PRO A 482 -3.79 27.94 44.78
C PRO A 482 -3.32 28.37 46.17
N ALA A 483 -3.13 29.68 46.34
CA ALA A 483 -2.82 30.28 47.63
C ALA A 483 -3.96 30.00 48.62
N THR A 484 -3.66 29.26 49.68
CA THR A 484 -4.46 29.18 50.91
C THR A 484 -4.23 30.36 51.81
#